data_AF-A0AAW0C7I6-F1
#
_entry.id   AF-A0AAW0C7I6-F1
#
_cell.length_a   1.000
_cell.length_b   1.000
_cell.length_c   1.000
_cell.angle_alpha   90.00
_cell.angle_beta   90.00
_cell.angle_gamma   90.00
#
_symmetry.space_group_name_H-M   'P 1'
#
loop_
_entity.id
_entity.type
_entity.pdbx_description
1 polymer ?
#
loop_
_entity_poly.entity_id
_entity_poly.type
_entity_poly.pdbx_seq_one_letter_code
_entity_poly.pdbx_strand_id
1 'polypeptide(L)'
;MLKLQHLMDLNTHIRAMLEYLSGSLQSPPTIPGDQSLPKPSHAVDEKFGEVANSYLSDASPSSSFGVASHVGDATDAFQNPCNRGLKDYELDVKRIEDGLDKRTTVMVKNIPNKVTGKELQIFIDEACGRRIDFMYLRIDYRTRANYGYAFVNFLTCQDLLRFVRAKMNRKWNLHSSEKVVQVNYARLQGKKALIRHFYDSNVLDEREEWRPKLFYSDGLHQGLPEPFPSLRNVTKSQSSAFAENAQELRREANRVERSRNKRARLA
;
A
#
# COMPACT_ATOMS: atom_id res chain seq x y z
N MET A 1 -14.28 45.90 -12.34
CA MET A 1 -13.90 46.27 -10.96
C MET A 1 -13.15 45.13 -10.27
N LEU A 2 -13.75 43.96 -9.95
CA LEU A 2 -13.07 42.89 -9.18
C LEU A 2 -11.79 42.31 -9.82
N LYS A 3 -11.73 42.14 -11.14
CA LYS A 3 -10.52 41.61 -11.80
C LYS A 3 -9.33 42.57 -11.73
N LEU A 4 -9.56 43.88 -11.65
CA LEU A 4 -8.48 44.86 -11.57
C LEU A 4 -7.90 44.93 -10.15
N GLN A 5 -8.75 44.82 -9.12
CA GLN A 5 -8.34 44.79 -7.72
C GLN A 5 -7.44 43.58 -7.42
N HIS A 6 -7.84 42.40 -7.89
CA HIS A 6 -7.08 41.16 -7.68
C HIS A 6 -5.71 41.18 -8.38
N LEU A 7 -5.61 41.86 -9.52
CA LEU A 7 -4.35 42.07 -10.24
C LEU A 7 -3.44 43.09 -9.54
N MET A 8 -4.00 44.10 -8.86
CA MET A 8 -3.23 45.04 -8.05
C MET A 8 -2.71 44.39 -6.75
N ASP A 9 -3.52 43.54 -6.11
CA ASP A 9 -3.12 42.82 -4.89
C ASP A 9 -2.01 41.79 -5.17
N LEU A 10 -2.10 41.09 -6.30
CA LEU A 10 -1.07 40.14 -6.73
C LEU A 10 0.26 40.85 -7.08
N ASN A 11 0.20 41.98 -7.78
CA ASN A 11 1.39 42.77 -8.10
C ASN A 11 2.07 43.36 -6.86
N THR A 12 1.28 43.73 -5.84
CA THR A 12 1.79 44.22 -4.56
C THR A 12 2.48 43.09 -3.78
N HIS A 13 1.92 41.88 -3.80
CA HIS A 13 2.53 40.72 -3.14
C HIS A 13 3.82 40.26 -3.84
N ILE A 14 3.87 40.30 -5.17
CA ILE A 14 5.08 39.98 -5.94
C ILE A 14 6.21 40.98 -5.61
N ARG A 15 5.91 42.28 -5.48
CA ARG A 15 6.91 43.29 -5.09
C ARG A 15 7.46 43.05 -3.68
N ALA A 16 6.59 42.75 -2.71
CA ALA A 16 7.02 42.42 -1.35
C ALA A 16 7.88 41.14 -1.27
N MET A 17 7.61 40.15 -2.13
CA MET A 17 8.44 38.95 -2.25
C MET A 17 9.84 39.24 -2.84
N LEU A 18 9.92 40.11 -3.84
CA LEU A 18 11.19 40.51 -4.45
C LEU A 18 12.05 41.32 -3.47
N GLU A 19 11.44 42.16 -2.64
CA GLU A 19 12.14 42.89 -1.58
C GLU A 19 12.66 41.94 -0.49
N TYR A 20 11.87 40.95 -0.06
CA TYR A 20 12.34 39.91 0.87
C TYR A 20 13.54 39.12 0.32
N LEU A 21 13.51 38.74 -0.96
CA LEU A 21 14.65 38.05 -1.60
C LEU A 21 15.88 38.94 -1.79
N SER A 22 15.70 40.27 -1.82
CA SER A 22 16.80 41.24 -1.84
C SER A 22 17.38 41.54 -0.45
N GLY A 23 16.82 40.94 0.62
CA GLY A 23 17.32 41.06 1.99
C GLY A 23 16.91 42.32 2.74
N SER A 24 16.00 43.14 2.18
CA SER A 24 15.51 44.37 2.80
C SER A 24 14.37 44.16 3.80
N LEU A 25 13.78 42.96 3.88
CA LEU A 25 12.72 42.59 4.83
C LEU A 25 13.13 41.38 5.69
N GLN A 26 12.89 41.45 7.00
CA GLN A 26 13.28 40.41 7.97
C GLN A 26 12.26 39.26 8.11
N SER A 27 11.09 39.33 7.48
CA SER A 27 10.10 38.21 7.48
C SER A 27 9.17 38.26 6.25
N PRO A 28 8.65 37.11 5.79
CA PRO A 28 7.79 37.04 4.60
C PRO A 28 6.37 37.57 4.87
N PRO A 29 5.72 38.25 3.88
CA PRO A 29 4.40 38.85 4.05
C PRO A 29 3.28 37.81 4.18
N THR A 30 2.34 38.02 5.10
CA THR A 30 1.18 37.14 5.36
C THR A 30 -0.03 37.56 4.52
N ILE A 31 -0.75 36.60 3.93
CA ILE A 31 -1.95 36.84 3.12
C ILE A 31 -3.17 37.09 4.03
N PRO A 32 -3.93 38.19 3.87
CA PRO A 32 -5.18 38.40 4.60
C PRO A 32 -6.33 37.62 3.96
N GLY A 33 -6.91 36.66 4.69
CA GLY A 33 -8.12 35.96 4.24
C GLY A 33 -8.45 34.60 4.88
N ASP A 34 -7.60 34.04 5.75
CA ASP A 34 -7.88 32.73 6.36
C ASP A 34 -8.51 32.87 7.75
N GLN A 35 -9.83 33.08 7.79
CA GLN A 35 -10.64 32.86 9.00
C GLN A 35 -11.72 31.80 8.74
N SER A 36 -11.58 30.68 9.47
CA SER A 36 -12.61 29.71 9.85
C SER A 36 -13.16 28.75 8.78
N LEU A 37 -12.58 27.54 8.73
CA LEU A 37 -13.33 26.31 8.51
C LEU A 37 -13.46 25.58 9.86
N PRO A 38 -14.64 25.02 10.21
CA PRO A 38 -14.84 24.37 11.49
C PRO A 38 -13.97 23.11 11.58
N LYS A 39 -13.36 22.92 12.75
CA LYS A 39 -12.61 21.69 13.10
C LYS A 39 -13.51 20.46 12.87
N PRO A 40 -13.08 19.44 12.12
CA PRO A 40 -13.78 18.17 12.12
C PRO A 40 -13.66 17.53 13.50
N SER A 41 -14.79 17.35 14.15
CA SER A 41 -14.93 16.59 15.39
C SER A 41 -14.54 15.12 15.17
N HIS A 42 -13.36 14.74 15.65
CA HIS A 42 -13.02 13.59 16.50
C HIS A 42 -13.72 12.21 16.41
N ALA A 43 -14.50 11.86 15.38
CA ALA A 43 -15.29 10.61 15.39
C ALA A 43 -15.26 9.73 14.13
N VAL A 44 -14.46 10.05 13.09
CA VAL A 44 -14.53 9.31 11.81
C VAL A 44 -13.31 8.44 11.45
N ASP A 45 -12.28 8.41 12.28
CA ASP A 45 -11.02 7.70 11.95
C ASP A 45 -10.89 6.25 12.43
N GLU A 46 -11.82 5.72 13.22
CA GLU A 46 -11.76 4.29 13.59
C GLU A 46 -12.05 3.36 12.40
N LYS A 47 -12.84 3.79 11.42
CA LYS A 47 -13.22 2.94 10.27
C LYS A 47 -12.11 2.76 9.22
N PHE A 48 -11.19 3.71 9.08
CA PHE A 48 -10.05 3.57 8.16
C PHE A 48 -9.00 2.60 8.71
N GLY A 49 -8.84 2.62 10.04
CA GLY A 49 -8.13 1.59 10.78
C GLY A 49 -8.77 0.23 10.61
N GLU A 50 -10.10 0.13 10.70
CA GLU A 50 -10.83 -1.15 10.74
C GLU A 50 -10.78 -1.95 9.42
N VAL A 51 -10.84 -1.30 8.25
CA VAL A 51 -10.74 -2.04 6.97
C VAL A 51 -9.30 -2.48 6.72
N ALA A 52 -8.30 -1.65 7.04
CA ALA A 52 -6.89 -2.06 6.98
C ALA A 52 -6.53 -3.09 8.07
N ASN A 53 -7.19 -3.01 9.23
CA ASN A 53 -7.04 -3.94 10.36
C ASN A 53 -7.81 -5.24 10.16
N SER A 54 -8.85 -5.27 9.32
CA SER A 54 -9.48 -6.52 8.87
C SER A 54 -8.54 -7.36 8.00
N TYR A 55 -7.44 -6.77 7.52
CA TYR A 55 -6.30 -7.49 6.92
C TYR A 55 -5.18 -7.81 7.93
N LEU A 56 -5.28 -7.36 9.20
CA LEU A 56 -4.25 -7.51 10.25
C LEU A 56 -4.68 -8.39 11.44
N SER A 57 -5.94 -8.82 11.56
CA SER A 57 -6.47 -9.36 12.83
C SER A 57 -6.22 -10.84 13.15
N ASP A 58 -5.26 -11.52 12.50
CA ASP A 58 -4.87 -12.89 12.92
C ASP A 58 -3.35 -13.11 12.96
N ALA A 59 -2.53 -12.05 13.02
CA ALA A 59 -1.08 -12.19 13.11
C ALA A 59 -0.56 -11.86 14.53
N SER A 60 -0.20 -12.94 15.25
CA SER A 60 0.73 -13.06 16.39
C SER A 60 0.14 -13.16 17.81
N PRO A 61 0.33 -14.31 18.50
CA PRO A 61 0.65 -14.31 19.93
C PRO A 61 2.14 -14.02 20.10
N SER A 62 2.45 -13.01 20.91
CA SER A 62 3.79 -12.72 21.43
C SER A 62 4.30 -13.85 22.32
N SER A 63 5.62 -14.04 22.27
CA SER A 63 6.48 -14.97 23.00
C SER A 63 6.16 -15.19 24.49
N SER A 64 6.27 -16.44 24.94
CA SER A 64 6.79 -16.75 26.27
C SER A 64 7.79 -17.90 26.18
N PHE A 65 9.03 -17.60 26.59
CA PHE A 65 10.06 -18.56 26.93
C PHE A 65 9.53 -19.57 27.96
N GLY A 66 9.80 -20.85 27.74
CA GLY A 66 9.46 -21.92 28.67
C GLY A 66 10.19 -23.21 28.30
N VAL A 67 11.21 -23.54 29.09
CA VAL A 67 12.04 -24.74 28.99
C VAL A 67 11.26 -25.95 29.50
N ALA A 68 11.30 -27.10 28.80
CA ALA A 68 11.19 -28.44 29.40
C ALA A 68 11.55 -29.54 28.38
N SER A 69 12.36 -30.50 28.84
CA SER A 69 12.84 -31.69 28.13
C SER A 69 11.95 -32.93 28.37
N HIS A 70 12.02 -33.90 27.43
CA HIS A 70 11.56 -35.31 27.50
C HIS A 70 10.02 -35.51 27.62
N VAL A 71 9.32 -36.49 27.02
CA VAL A 71 9.56 -37.80 26.36
C VAL A 71 8.38 -38.03 25.39
N GLY A 72 8.52 -38.92 24.40
CA GLY A 72 7.58 -39.05 23.28
C GLY A 72 6.24 -39.74 23.55
N ASP A 73 5.29 -39.60 22.62
CA ASP A 73 4.43 -40.68 22.14
C ASP A 73 3.68 -40.24 20.87
N ALA A 74 3.38 -41.20 20.00
CA ALA A 74 2.62 -41.02 18.78
C ALA A 74 1.12 -40.86 19.09
N THR A 75 0.48 -39.77 18.69
CA THR A 75 -0.95 -39.79 18.36
C THR A 75 -1.36 -38.79 17.29
N ASP A 76 -2.36 -39.27 16.58
CA ASP A 76 -3.03 -38.88 15.37
C ASP A 76 -3.69 -37.49 15.34
N ALA A 77 -4.03 -37.10 14.12
CA ALA A 77 -4.73 -35.93 13.64
C ALA A 77 -5.74 -35.25 14.58
N PHE A 78 -5.41 -34.06 15.07
CA PHE A 78 -6.36 -32.96 15.26
C PHE A 78 -5.73 -31.64 14.82
N GLN A 79 -5.59 -31.46 13.50
CA GLN A 79 -5.24 -30.15 12.95
C GLN A 79 -6.41 -29.18 13.18
N ASN A 80 -6.15 -28.20 14.06
CA ASN A 80 -7.03 -27.09 14.37
C ASN A 80 -7.56 -26.42 13.07
N PRO A 81 -8.89 -26.38 12.81
CA PRO A 81 -9.46 -25.90 11.53
C PRO A 81 -9.20 -24.43 11.20
N CYS A 82 -8.78 -23.63 12.18
CA CYS A 82 -8.60 -22.18 12.08
C CYS A 82 -7.28 -21.75 11.41
N ASN A 83 -6.29 -22.64 11.28
CA ASN A 83 -4.97 -22.27 10.75
C ASN A 83 -4.85 -22.43 9.21
N ARG A 84 -5.96 -22.66 8.51
CA ARG A 84 -5.96 -22.92 7.05
C ARG A 84 -5.76 -21.68 6.18
N GLY A 85 -5.93 -20.46 6.72
CA GLY A 85 -5.88 -19.22 5.92
C GLY A 85 -4.50 -18.57 5.77
N LEU A 86 -3.52 -18.91 6.62
CA LEU A 86 -2.20 -18.24 6.63
C LEU A 86 -1.24 -18.83 5.59
N LYS A 87 -1.33 -20.14 5.32
CA LYS A 87 -0.47 -20.83 4.35
C LYS A 87 -0.67 -20.34 2.92
N ASP A 88 -1.88 -19.88 2.58
CA ASP A 88 -2.22 -19.45 1.23
C ASP A 88 -1.40 -18.24 0.75
N TYR A 89 -0.83 -17.45 1.67
CA TYR A 89 -0.04 -16.25 1.37
C TYR A 89 1.46 -16.42 1.61
N GLU A 90 1.90 -17.60 2.01
CA GLU A 90 3.33 -17.91 2.10
C GLU A 90 3.94 -18.01 0.69
N LEU A 91 5.15 -17.48 0.51
CA LEU A 91 5.88 -17.67 -0.73
C LEU A 91 6.56 -19.04 -0.72
N ASP A 92 6.20 -19.86 -1.71
CA ASP A 92 6.94 -21.07 -2.02
C ASP A 92 7.81 -20.81 -3.27
N VAL A 93 9.12 -20.68 -3.03
CA VAL A 93 10.11 -20.39 -4.07
C VAL A 93 10.11 -21.47 -5.17
N LYS A 94 9.95 -22.75 -4.80
CA LYS A 94 9.94 -23.85 -5.78
C LYS A 94 8.72 -23.76 -6.68
N ARG A 95 7.54 -23.47 -6.13
CA ARG A 95 6.31 -23.31 -6.93
C ARG A 95 6.40 -22.17 -7.94
N ILE A 96 7.12 -21.09 -7.60
CA ILE A 96 7.38 -19.98 -8.54
C ILE A 96 8.33 -20.44 -9.64
N GLU A 97 9.40 -21.16 -9.30
CA GLU A 97 10.38 -21.72 -10.24
C GLU A 97 9.75 -22.70 -11.24
N ASP A 98 8.87 -23.57 -10.73
CA ASP A 98 8.13 -24.56 -11.53
C ASP A 98 6.98 -23.93 -12.34
N GLY A 99 6.71 -22.63 -12.18
CA GLY A 99 5.63 -21.91 -12.86
C GLY A 99 4.22 -22.27 -12.38
N LEU A 100 4.11 -22.95 -11.23
CA LEU A 100 2.85 -23.33 -10.58
C LEU A 100 2.20 -22.16 -9.84
N ASP A 101 3.00 -21.19 -9.39
CA ASP A 101 2.53 -19.93 -8.81
C ASP A 101 2.84 -18.75 -9.72
N LYS A 102 1.79 -18.05 -10.16
CA LYS A 102 1.86 -16.94 -11.12
C LYS A 102 1.58 -15.57 -10.48
N ARG A 103 1.51 -15.52 -9.15
CA ARG A 103 1.29 -14.27 -8.41
C ARG A 103 2.53 -13.40 -8.46
N THR A 104 2.33 -12.09 -8.60
CA THR A 104 3.40 -11.09 -8.78
C THR A 104 3.39 -10.00 -7.72
N THR A 105 2.33 -9.91 -6.92
CA THR A 105 2.22 -8.88 -5.87
C THR A 105 2.57 -9.46 -4.51
N VAL A 106 3.44 -8.75 -3.78
CA VAL A 106 3.86 -9.14 -2.44
C VAL A 106 3.70 -8.01 -1.44
N MET A 107 3.57 -8.42 -0.18
CA MET A 107 3.74 -7.58 0.99
C MET A 107 5.17 -7.75 1.50
N VAL A 108 5.98 -6.71 1.38
CA VAL A 108 7.31 -6.64 1.99
C VAL A 108 7.15 -6.17 3.42
N LYS A 109 7.62 -6.93 4.39
CA LYS A 109 7.42 -6.71 5.83
C LYS A 109 8.75 -6.48 6.55
N ASN A 110 8.65 -6.07 7.81
CA ASN A 110 9.76 -5.73 8.69
C ASN A 110 10.64 -4.58 8.18
N ILE A 111 10.06 -3.62 7.45
CA ILE A 111 10.77 -2.44 6.96
C ILE A 111 11.19 -1.58 8.18
N PRO A 112 12.43 -1.05 8.25
CA PRO A 112 12.83 -0.10 9.28
C PRO A 112 12.01 1.18 9.18
N ASN A 113 11.49 1.69 10.30
CA ASN A 113 10.45 2.74 10.31
C ASN A 113 10.90 4.08 9.68
N LYS A 114 12.22 4.31 9.58
CA LYS A 114 12.82 5.50 8.98
C LYS A 114 13.03 5.39 7.46
N VAL A 115 12.87 4.19 6.89
CA VAL A 115 12.99 3.99 5.44
C VAL A 115 11.88 4.75 4.73
N THR A 116 12.28 5.54 3.74
CA THR A 116 11.41 6.32 2.88
C THR A 116 11.00 5.54 1.63
N GLY A 117 9.94 6.00 0.95
CA GLY A 117 9.52 5.41 -0.32
C GLY A 117 10.58 5.53 -1.44
N LYS A 118 11.58 6.40 -1.31
CA LYS A 118 12.71 6.50 -2.25
C LYS A 118 13.79 5.47 -1.92
N GLU A 119 14.16 5.34 -0.65
CA GLU A 119 15.13 4.31 -0.21
C GLU A 119 14.61 2.90 -0.46
N LEU A 120 13.32 2.64 -0.24
CA LEU A 120 12.71 1.35 -0.56
C LEU A 120 12.79 1.05 -2.05
N GLN A 121 12.54 2.04 -2.91
CA GLN A 121 12.65 1.89 -4.35
C GLN A 121 14.07 1.51 -4.77
N ILE A 122 15.08 2.23 -4.26
CA ILE A 122 16.50 1.93 -4.51
C ILE A 122 16.83 0.50 -4.06
N PHE A 123 16.38 0.11 -2.86
CA PHE A 123 16.59 -1.23 -2.32
C PHE A 123 16.01 -2.34 -3.22
N ILE A 124 14.86 -2.12 -3.84
CA ILE A 124 14.24 -3.07 -4.78
C ILE A 124 14.99 -3.06 -6.13
N ASP A 125 15.33 -1.87 -6.62
CA ASP A 125 16.05 -1.67 -7.88
C ASP A 125 17.44 -2.34 -7.86
N GLU A 126 18.12 -2.39 -6.71
CA GLU A 126 19.38 -3.14 -6.56
C GLU A 126 19.25 -4.64 -6.83
N ALA A 127 18.09 -5.24 -6.56
CA ALA A 127 17.89 -6.69 -6.66
C ALA A 127 17.34 -7.14 -8.01
N CYS A 128 16.44 -6.33 -8.60
CA CYS A 128 15.71 -6.71 -9.81
C CYS A 128 15.66 -5.60 -10.85
N GLY A 129 16.31 -4.46 -10.62
CA GLY A 129 16.17 -3.27 -11.45
C GLY A 129 14.77 -2.68 -11.39
N ARG A 130 14.44 -1.87 -12.41
CA ARG A 130 13.15 -1.17 -12.53
C ARG A 130 12.05 -2.09 -13.05
N ARG A 131 11.89 -3.25 -12.40
CA ARG A 131 11.05 -4.38 -12.82
C ARG A 131 9.81 -4.54 -11.93
N ILE A 132 9.27 -3.40 -11.51
CA ILE A 132 8.02 -3.26 -10.78
C ILE A 132 7.13 -2.25 -11.49
N ASP A 133 5.82 -2.38 -11.35
CA ASP A 133 4.84 -1.44 -11.91
C ASP A 133 3.89 -0.81 -10.87
N PHE A 134 4.03 -1.23 -9.62
CA PHE A 134 3.32 -0.65 -8.48
C PHE A 134 4.18 -0.76 -7.20
N MET A 135 4.22 0.31 -6.41
CA MET A 135 4.81 0.30 -5.06
C MET A 135 4.04 1.22 -4.13
N TYR A 136 3.72 0.78 -2.92
CA TYR A 136 3.15 1.62 -1.88
C TYR A 136 3.73 1.27 -0.51
N LEU A 137 4.41 2.25 0.10
CA LEU A 137 4.89 2.18 1.49
C LEU A 137 3.89 2.92 2.37
N ARG A 138 3.26 2.23 3.33
CA ARG A 138 2.28 2.87 4.20
C ARG A 138 3.00 3.74 5.23
N ILE A 139 2.62 5.00 5.31
CA ILE A 139 3.15 6.00 6.24
C ILE A 139 2.09 6.37 7.28
N ASP A 140 2.51 6.52 8.53
CA ASP A 140 1.74 7.19 9.57
C ASP A 140 1.93 8.70 9.43
N TYR A 141 0.87 9.42 9.10
CA TYR A 141 0.90 10.86 8.84
C TYR A 141 1.24 11.69 10.08
N ARG A 142 0.99 11.16 11.28
CA ARG A 142 1.29 11.85 12.55
C ARG A 142 2.77 11.75 12.89
N THR A 143 3.32 10.54 12.83
CA THR A 143 4.72 10.28 13.21
C THR A 143 5.70 10.45 12.05
N ARG A 144 5.20 10.51 10.81
CA ARG A 144 5.97 10.50 9.56
C ARG A 144 6.85 9.27 9.40
N ALA A 145 6.58 8.21 10.16
CA ALA A 145 7.26 6.94 10.09
C ALA A 145 6.46 5.94 9.25
N ASN A 146 7.12 4.96 8.64
CA ASN A 146 6.40 3.89 7.97
C ASN A 146 5.87 2.84 8.97
N TYR A 147 4.81 2.13 8.60
CA TYR A 147 4.20 1.05 9.39
C TYR A 147 4.99 -0.27 9.36
N GLY A 148 6.19 -0.30 8.77
CA GLY A 148 7.02 -1.49 8.67
C GLY A 148 6.66 -2.43 7.52
N TYR A 149 5.78 -2.00 6.59
CA TYR A 149 5.43 -2.81 5.42
C TYR A 149 5.09 -1.98 4.18
N ALA A 150 5.22 -2.62 3.02
CA ALA A 150 4.89 -2.06 1.71
C ALA A 150 4.25 -3.12 0.80
N PHE A 151 3.47 -2.67 -0.18
CA PHE A 151 2.98 -3.50 -1.27
C PHE A 151 3.79 -3.21 -2.53
N VAL A 152 4.22 -4.27 -3.21
CA VAL A 152 5.01 -4.19 -4.44
C VAL A 152 4.44 -5.17 -5.46
N ASN A 153 4.19 -4.70 -6.69
CA ASN A 153 3.87 -5.59 -7.81
C ASN A 153 5.06 -5.65 -8.77
N PHE A 154 5.56 -6.86 -8.98
CA PHE A 154 6.60 -7.14 -9.96
C PHE A 154 5.99 -7.32 -11.36
N LEU A 155 6.76 -7.01 -12.41
CA LEU A 155 6.31 -7.20 -13.79
C LEU A 155 6.08 -8.68 -14.12
N THR A 156 6.95 -9.55 -13.59
CA THR A 156 6.90 -11.00 -13.83
C THR A 156 7.24 -11.77 -12.56
N CYS A 157 6.84 -13.04 -12.50
CA CYS A 157 7.22 -13.95 -11.42
C CYS A 157 8.74 -14.15 -11.34
N GLN A 158 9.46 -14.05 -12.46
CA GLN A 158 10.92 -14.13 -12.49
C GLN A 158 11.57 -12.89 -11.86
N ASP A 159 10.96 -11.71 -12.01
CA ASP A 159 11.42 -10.48 -11.34
C ASP A 159 11.21 -10.58 -9.82
N LEU A 160 10.07 -11.10 -9.39
CA LEU A 160 9.81 -11.43 -7.99
C LEU A 160 10.83 -12.44 -7.44
N LEU A 161 11.10 -13.52 -8.19
CA LEU A 161 12.06 -14.55 -7.79
C LEU A 161 13.47 -13.99 -7.59
N ARG A 162 13.91 -13.10 -8.49
CA ARG A 162 15.19 -12.38 -8.34
C ARG A 162 15.24 -11.57 -7.04
N PHE A 163 14.19 -10.81 -6.75
CA PHE A 163 14.09 -10.04 -5.51
C PHE A 163 14.13 -10.93 -4.27
N VAL A 164 13.34 -12.02 -4.26
CA VAL A 164 13.26 -12.96 -3.15
C VAL A 164 14.61 -13.59 -2.86
N ARG A 165 15.30 -14.13 -3.88
CA ARG A 165 16.62 -14.75 -3.71
C ARG A 165 17.68 -13.78 -3.19
N ALA A 166 17.62 -12.51 -3.63
CA ALA A 166 18.61 -11.51 -3.26
C ALA A 166 18.37 -10.90 -1.86
N LYS A 167 17.11 -10.62 -1.50
CA LYS A 167 16.77 -9.79 -0.34
C LYS A 167 16.00 -10.52 0.76
N MET A 168 15.20 -11.56 0.47
CA MET A 168 14.42 -12.26 1.50
C MET A 168 15.36 -12.91 2.53
N ASN A 169 14.98 -12.85 3.81
CA ASN A 169 15.77 -13.37 4.93
C ASN A 169 17.18 -12.74 5.07
N ARG A 170 17.38 -11.55 4.50
CA ARG A 170 18.58 -10.72 4.70
C ARG A 170 18.26 -9.51 5.57
N LYS A 171 19.28 -8.97 6.24
CA LYS A 171 19.16 -7.71 7.00
C LYS A 171 18.92 -6.55 6.03
N TRP A 172 18.16 -5.56 6.48
CA TRP A 172 17.93 -4.35 5.69
C TRP A 172 19.20 -3.52 5.46
N ASN A 173 20.14 -3.55 6.40
CA ASN A 173 21.39 -2.77 6.35
C ASN A 173 21.17 -1.26 6.13
N LEU A 174 19.97 -0.76 6.47
CA LEU A 174 19.58 0.64 6.40
C LEU A 174 19.27 1.12 7.82
N HIS A 175 19.67 2.36 8.13
CA HIS A 175 19.39 3.00 9.43
C HIS A 175 19.86 2.18 10.64
N SER A 176 20.96 1.43 10.51
CA SER A 176 21.50 0.51 11.54
C SER A 176 20.48 -0.51 12.08
N SER A 177 19.47 -0.84 11.27
CA SER A 177 18.40 -1.74 11.68
C SER A 177 18.84 -3.20 11.60
N GLU A 178 18.58 -3.95 12.67
CA GLU A 178 18.77 -5.40 12.72
C GLU A 178 17.63 -6.19 12.09
N LYS A 179 16.52 -5.51 11.73
CA LYS A 179 15.37 -6.15 11.09
C LYS A 179 15.79 -6.93 9.84
N VAL A 180 15.10 -8.05 9.63
CA VAL A 180 15.28 -8.95 8.50
C VAL A 180 14.08 -8.85 7.56
N VAL A 181 14.35 -8.76 6.26
CA VAL A 181 13.34 -8.63 5.20
C VAL A 181 12.49 -9.89 5.17
N GLN A 182 11.17 -9.70 5.28
CA GLN A 182 10.18 -10.76 5.13
C GLN A 182 9.28 -10.44 3.93
N VAL A 183 8.83 -11.47 3.23
CA VAL A 183 8.00 -11.34 2.03
C VAL A 183 6.89 -12.37 2.09
N ASN A 184 5.65 -11.92 1.88
CA ASN A 184 4.47 -12.76 1.72
C ASN A 184 3.69 -12.30 0.49
N TYR A 185 2.86 -13.18 -0.08
CA TYR A 185 1.95 -12.74 -1.14
C TYR A 185 0.96 -11.73 -0.56
N ALA A 186 0.71 -10.67 -1.33
CA ALA A 186 -0.35 -9.74 -1.00
C ALA A 186 -1.71 -10.41 -1.26
N ARG A 187 -2.71 -10.06 -0.46
CA ARG A 187 -4.09 -10.53 -0.70
C ARG A 187 -4.67 -9.99 -2.01
N LEU A 188 -4.34 -8.74 -2.36
CA LEU A 188 -4.65 -8.16 -3.67
C LEU A 188 -3.51 -8.46 -4.64
N GLN A 189 -3.85 -9.00 -5.80
CA GLN A 189 -2.90 -9.39 -6.83
C GLN A 189 -3.07 -8.56 -8.11
N GLY A 190 -1.96 -8.08 -8.63
CA GLY A 190 -1.85 -7.32 -9.88
C GLY A 190 -2.09 -5.81 -9.73
N LYS A 191 -1.37 -5.04 -10.55
CA LYS A 191 -1.45 -3.57 -10.62
C LYS A 191 -2.87 -3.03 -10.75
N LYS A 192 -3.72 -3.62 -11.60
CA LYS A 192 -5.11 -3.16 -11.79
C LYS A 192 -5.94 -3.25 -10.51
N ALA A 193 -5.82 -4.34 -9.77
CA ALA A 193 -6.53 -4.53 -8.51
C ALA A 193 -6.04 -3.53 -7.44
N LEU A 194 -4.73 -3.29 -7.39
CA LEU A 194 -4.12 -2.32 -6.48
C LEU A 194 -4.56 -0.89 -6.81
N ILE A 195 -4.50 -0.48 -8.08
CA ILE A 195 -4.97 0.84 -8.52
C ILE A 195 -6.42 1.02 -8.08
N ARG A 196 -7.31 0.08 -8.41
CA ARG A 196 -8.73 0.17 -8.01
C ARG A 196 -8.89 0.32 -6.50
N HIS A 197 -8.15 -0.47 -5.73
CA HIS A 197 -8.22 -0.42 -4.27
C HIS A 197 -7.80 0.94 -3.70
N PHE A 198 -6.67 1.48 -4.16
CA PHE A 198 -6.17 2.76 -3.66
C PHE A 198 -6.90 3.97 -4.23
N TYR A 199 -7.53 3.82 -5.37
CA TYR A 199 -8.38 4.84 -5.95
C TYR A 199 -9.63 5.12 -5.12
N ASP A 200 -10.24 4.07 -4.57
CA ASP A 200 -11.39 4.17 -3.67
C ASP A 200 -10.99 4.62 -2.25
N SER A 201 -9.71 4.94 -2.02
CA SER A 201 -9.17 5.33 -0.72
C SER A 201 -8.67 6.79 -0.70
N ASN A 202 -8.71 7.42 0.48
CA ASN A 202 -8.27 8.80 0.69
C ASN A 202 -6.75 9.00 0.53
N VAL A 203 -5.97 7.95 0.29
CA VAL A 203 -4.49 8.05 0.20
C VAL A 203 -4.04 8.99 -0.93
N LEU A 204 -4.87 9.17 -1.96
CA LEU A 204 -4.52 10.00 -3.12
C LEU A 204 -4.64 11.50 -2.85
N ASP A 205 -5.31 11.91 -1.77
CA ASP A 205 -5.43 13.30 -1.36
C ASP A 205 -4.22 13.79 -0.52
N GLU A 206 -3.41 12.83 -0.05
CA GLU A 206 -2.23 13.08 0.79
C GLU A 206 -1.03 13.62 0.00
N ARG A 207 0.10 13.86 0.67
CA ARG A 207 1.34 14.29 0.01
C ARG A 207 1.80 13.31 -1.06
N GLU A 208 2.30 13.82 -2.18
CA GLU A 208 2.76 12.99 -3.32
C GLU A 208 3.78 11.93 -2.90
N GLU A 209 4.68 12.24 -1.96
CA GLU A 209 5.70 11.29 -1.48
C GLU A 209 5.12 10.10 -0.71
N TRP A 210 3.90 10.23 -0.20
CA TRP A 210 3.20 9.22 0.60
C TRP A 210 2.15 8.46 -0.19
N ARG A 211 1.86 8.91 -1.42
CA ARG A 211 0.95 8.20 -2.32
C ARG A 211 1.60 6.90 -2.81
N PRO A 212 0.79 5.92 -3.22
CA PRO A 212 1.28 4.83 -4.05
C PRO A 212 2.00 5.39 -5.29
N LYS A 213 2.95 4.62 -5.83
CA LYS A 213 3.69 4.94 -7.05
C LYS A 213 3.37 3.93 -8.13
N LEU A 214 3.12 4.41 -9.34
CA LEU A 214 2.96 3.59 -10.53
C LEU A 214 4.20 3.72 -11.41
N PHE A 215 4.47 2.65 -12.16
CA PHE A 215 5.47 2.66 -13.22
C PHE A 215 4.89 1.97 -14.45
N TYR A 216 5.31 2.39 -15.64
CA TYR A 216 4.85 1.74 -16.87
C TYR A 216 5.27 0.27 -16.89
N SER A 217 4.32 -0.61 -17.20
CA SER A 217 4.53 -2.06 -17.16
C SER A 217 5.24 -2.58 -18.42
N ASP A 218 5.16 -1.85 -19.53
CA ASP A 218 5.70 -2.22 -20.83
C ASP A 218 6.13 -0.99 -21.66
N GLY A 219 6.63 -1.26 -22.88
CA GLY A 219 7.00 -0.24 -23.85
C GLY A 219 8.33 0.48 -23.57
N LEU A 220 8.59 1.54 -24.34
CA LEU A 220 9.82 2.34 -24.24
C LEU A 220 9.99 3.02 -22.87
N HIS A 221 8.88 3.21 -22.15
CA HIS A 221 8.86 3.85 -20.84
C HIS A 221 8.84 2.84 -19.68
N GLN A 222 9.02 1.54 -19.92
CA GLN A 222 8.93 0.52 -18.88
C GLN A 222 9.83 0.87 -17.67
N GLY A 223 9.23 0.81 -16.47
CA GLY A 223 9.91 1.15 -15.22
C GLY A 223 10.10 2.65 -14.97
N LEU A 224 9.70 3.53 -15.89
CA LEU A 224 9.57 4.96 -15.65
C LEU A 224 8.33 5.27 -14.80
N PRO A 225 8.37 6.32 -13.95
CA PRO A 225 7.20 6.75 -13.20
C PRO A 225 6.00 7.04 -14.12
N GLU A 226 4.84 6.52 -13.73
CA GLU A 226 3.56 6.72 -14.40
C GLU A 226 2.64 7.53 -13.46
N PRO A 227 1.91 8.54 -13.96
CA PRO A 227 0.95 9.28 -13.15
C PRO A 227 -0.25 8.39 -12.76
N PHE A 228 -0.84 8.65 -11.60
CA PHE A 228 -2.10 8.00 -11.22
C PHE A 228 -3.21 8.36 -12.22
N PRO A 229 -4.05 7.40 -12.66
CA PRO A 229 -5.15 7.69 -13.57
C PRO A 229 -6.14 8.65 -12.91
N SER A 230 -6.45 9.77 -13.56
CA SER A 230 -7.43 10.74 -13.04
C SER A 230 -8.88 10.29 -13.30
N LEU A 231 -9.81 10.66 -12.40
CA LEU A 231 -11.27 10.46 -12.54
C LEU A 231 -11.87 10.90 -13.88
N ARG A 232 -11.22 11.81 -14.61
CA ARG A 232 -11.75 12.36 -15.86
C ARG A 232 -11.69 11.37 -17.04
N ASN A 233 -10.78 10.38 -17.00
CA ASN A 233 -10.58 9.44 -18.12
C ASN A 233 -11.39 8.13 -18.03
N VAL A 234 -12.13 7.90 -16.94
CA VAL A 234 -12.92 6.67 -16.73
C VAL A 234 -14.35 6.80 -17.29
N THR A 235 -14.76 7.99 -17.72
CA THR A 235 -16.19 8.36 -17.84
C THR A 235 -16.93 7.96 -19.11
N LYS A 236 -16.36 7.23 -20.09
CA LYS A 236 -17.15 6.91 -21.31
C LYS A 236 -17.21 5.47 -21.81
N SER A 237 -16.33 4.54 -21.41
CA SER A 237 -16.46 3.17 -21.96
C SER A 237 -16.22 2.01 -20.99
N GLN A 238 -15.62 2.22 -19.81
CA GLN A 238 -15.34 1.10 -18.89
C GLN A 238 -16.07 1.21 -17.54
N SER A 239 -16.57 2.39 -17.16
CA SER A 239 -17.31 2.58 -15.90
C SER A 239 -18.59 1.73 -15.81
N SER A 240 -19.31 1.55 -16.93
CA SER A 240 -20.51 0.70 -16.98
C SER A 240 -20.18 -0.78 -16.83
N ALA A 241 -19.21 -1.28 -17.59
CA ALA A 241 -18.75 -2.67 -17.51
C ALA A 241 -18.15 -3.00 -16.13
N PHE A 242 -17.43 -2.05 -15.50
CA PHE A 242 -16.88 -2.23 -14.16
C PHE A 242 -17.93 -2.17 -13.05
N ALA A 243 -19.01 -1.40 -13.25
CA ALA A 243 -20.13 -1.33 -12.31
C ALA A 243 -21.00 -2.60 -12.38
N GLU A 244 -21.28 -3.10 -13.58
CA GLU A 244 -22.05 -4.34 -13.78
C GLU A 244 -21.34 -5.55 -13.18
N ASN A 245 -20.05 -5.72 -13.48
CA ASN A 245 -19.27 -6.86 -12.97
C ASN A 245 -19.12 -6.82 -11.43
N ALA A 246 -19.08 -5.62 -10.83
CA ALA A 246 -19.06 -5.46 -9.37
C ALA A 246 -20.40 -5.79 -8.71
N GLN A 247 -21.52 -5.48 -9.37
CA GLN A 247 -22.85 -5.88 -8.90
C GLN A 247 -23.04 -7.39 -9.01
N GLU A 248 -22.52 -8.01 -10.05
CA GLU A 248 -22.60 -9.46 -10.27
C GLU A 248 -21.81 -10.24 -9.21
N LEU A 249 -20.57 -9.83 -8.92
CA LEU A 249 -19.77 -10.42 -7.85
C LEU A 249 -20.43 -10.27 -6.47
N ARG A 250 -21.08 -9.13 -6.19
CA ARG A 250 -21.83 -8.92 -4.95
C ARG A 250 -23.09 -9.80 -4.87
N ARG A 251 -23.79 -10.00 -5.99
CA ARG A 251 -24.96 -10.90 -6.06
C ARG A 251 -24.55 -12.34 -5.84
N GLU A 252 -23.43 -12.77 -6.41
CA GLU A 252 -22.95 -14.14 -6.26
C GLU A 252 -22.46 -14.41 -4.84
N ALA A 253 -21.72 -13.46 -4.22
CA ALA A 253 -21.34 -13.54 -2.82
C ALA A 253 -22.58 -13.71 -1.91
N ASN A 254 -23.62 -12.90 -2.13
CA ASN A 254 -24.88 -13.00 -1.37
C ASN A 254 -25.63 -14.32 -1.62
N ARG A 255 -25.52 -14.91 -2.81
CA ARG A 255 -26.13 -16.21 -3.15
C ARG A 255 -25.43 -17.36 -2.44
N VAL A 256 -24.10 -17.33 -2.40
CA VAL A 256 -23.26 -18.32 -1.69
C VAL A 256 -23.51 -18.24 -0.18
N GLU A 257 -23.60 -17.02 0.38
CA GLU A 257 -23.92 -16.76 1.79
C GLU A 257 -25.28 -17.37 2.19
N ARG A 258 -26.32 -17.11 1.39
CA ARG A 258 -27.67 -17.68 1.61
C ARG A 258 -27.69 -19.20 1.52
N SER A 259 -26.91 -19.76 0.61
CA SER A 259 -26.81 -21.21 0.42
C SER A 259 -26.09 -21.88 1.60
N ARG A 260 -25.06 -21.24 2.16
CA ARG A 260 -24.38 -21.68 3.38
C ARG A 260 -25.30 -21.63 4.60
N ASN A 261 -26.01 -20.52 4.80
CA ASN A 261 -26.93 -20.36 5.93
C ASN A 261 -28.14 -21.30 5.86
N LYS A 262 -28.59 -21.66 4.65
CA LYS A 262 -29.65 -22.66 4.47
C LYS A 262 -29.17 -24.08 4.80
N ARG A 263 -27.93 -24.43 4.44
CA ARG A 263 -27.33 -25.74 4.79
C ARG A 263 -27.05 -25.87 6.29
N ALA A 264 -26.63 -24.79 6.95
CA ALA A 264 -26.39 -24.78 8.40
C ALA A 264 -27.66 -24.86 9.25
N ARG A 265 -28.85 -24.64 8.66
CA ARG A 265 -30.15 -24.77 9.33
C ARG A 265 -30.82 -26.15 9.12
N LEU A 266 -30.24 -26.99 8.27
CA LEU A 266 -30.76 -28.31 7.93
C LEU A 266 -29.88 -29.45 8.48
N ALA A 267 -28.83 -29.11 9.24
CA ALA A 267 -27.99 -30.00 10.02
C ALA A 267 -28.23 -29.72 11.51
#